data_AF-A0A6P9F3M6-F1
#
_entry.id   AF-A0A6P9F3M6-F1
#
_cell.length_a   1.000
_cell.length_b   1.000
_cell.length_c   1.000
_cell.angle_alpha   90.00
_cell.angle_beta   90.00
_cell.angle_gamma   90.00
#
_symmetry.space_group_name_H-M   'P 1'
#
loop_
_entity.id
_entity.type
_entity.pdbx_description
1 polymer ?
#
loop_
_entity_poly.entity_id
_entity_poly.type
_entity_poly.pdbx_seq_one_letter_code
_entity_poly.pdbx_strand_id
1 'polypeptide(L)'
;MASVANGPYVLGPPNSPHQSKGGSNNNDKIFRFLCCPSHVLRNTGWVHSINCVAASSHSPRTPKRGSSTITRSTANKSSPSTEISTTAKIRSEVLSPFRSFRMFFYLAFIASGTLGGLIATTQLIAALTNSSRAAAVPEILNGLGIDIGAVSLFAFLYSRDNTAKNAQLARLSREENLSNLKLRVDEKRVIPLSSLRGIARLVICAGPSSFVAESFRLSEPFTESLLDRGVLVVPFATDGNLPGFEFDENEETQDITAKRKRLWQLAPFNISEWSKWLDEQKKLAGVSSDSPVYLSLRMDGRVRGSGVGYPPWNAFVAQLPPVKGMWSGLLDGMDGRIL
;
A
#
# COMPACT_ATOMS: atom_id res chain seq x y z
N MET A 1 -0.07 63.11 28.61
CA MET A 1 -1.29 62.34 28.31
C MET A 1 -0.90 60.88 28.17
N ALA A 2 -1.33 60.05 29.13
CA ALA A 2 -1.38 58.57 29.21
C ALA A 2 -0.15 57.74 28.72
N SER A 3 0.39 56.73 29.40
CA SER A 3 0.16 56.10 30.71
C SER A 3 1.30 55.08 30.95
N VAL A 4 2.18 55.35 31.93
CA VAL A 4 2.59 54.51 33.09
C VAL A 4 2.73 52.97 32.85
N ALA A 5 3.95 52.42 32.78
CA ALA A 5 4.81 51.82 33.85
C ALA A 5 4.38 50.40 34.29
N ASN A 6 5.23 49.35 34.38
CA ASN A 6 6.45 49.15 35.18
C ASN A 6 7.33 48.00 34.62
N GLY A 7 8.66 48.08 34.76
CA GLY A 7 9.59 46.92 34.69
C GLY A 7 9.75 46.24 36.07
N PRO A 8 10.92 45.69 36.48
CA PRO A 8 12.06 45.13 35.70
C PRO A 8 12.68 43.84 36.34
N TYR A 9 13.81 43.36 35.77
CA TYR A 9 14.86 42.45 36.33
C TYR A 9 14.66 40.92 36.19
N VAL A 10 15.65 40.03 36.00
CA VAL A 10 17.03 39.97 35.42
C VAL A 10 17.61 38.56 35.79
N LEU A 11 18.60 38.06 35.03
CA LEU A 11 19.57 36.96 35.31
C LEU A 11 19.26 35.50 34.91
N GLY A 12 20.32 34.88 34.35
CA GLY A 12 20.35 33.62 33.61
C GLY A 12 20.72 32.36 34.43
N PRO A 13 21.24 31.30 33.77
CA PRO A 13 21.23 29.92 34.26
C PRO A 13 22.44 29.60 35.16
N PRO A 14 22.49 28.43 35.84
CA PRO A 14 23.42 27.40 35.36
C PRO A 14 23.18 25.91 35.77
N ASN A 15 23.91 25.06 35.04
CA ASN A 15 24.64 23.84 35.43
C ASN A 15 24.01 22.43 35.51
N SER A 16 24.55 21.60 34.61
CA SER A 16 24.80 20.16 34.67
C SER A 16 25.92 19.79 35.68
N PRO A 17 26.16 18.48 35.91
CA PRO A 17 27.49 17.96 35.59
C PRO A 17 27.51 16.60 34.85
N HIS A 18 28.54 16.45 33.99
CA HIS A 18 29.34 15.29 33.54
C HIS A 18 28.91 13.85 33.93
N GLN A 19 29.09 12.77 33.17
CA GLN A 19 29.97 12.42 32.04
C GLN A 19 29.43 11.08 31.46
N SER A 20 29.45 10.85 30.14
CA SER A 20 30.32 9.83 29.52
C SER A 20 30.07 9.78 28.01
N LYS A 21 31.16 9.62 27.27
CA LYS A 21 31.29 9.61 25.82
C LYS A 21 30.70 8.32 25.21
N GLY A 22 30.10 8.46 24.03
CA GLY A 22 29.84 7.34 23.14
C GLY A 22 29.29 7.86 21.82
N GLY A 23 30.18 8.02 20.83
CA GLY A 23 29.81 8.50 19.51
C GLY A 23 28.79 7.59 18.83
N SER A 24 27.84 8.17 18.11
CA SER A 24 27.13 7.43 17.08
C SER A 24 26.62 8.37 16.00
N ASN A 25 26.94 7.95 14.78
CA ASN A 25 26.66 8.54 13.49
C ASN A 25 25.28 9.19 13.33
N ASN A 26 25.31 10.42 12.81
CA ASN A 26 24.22 11.01 12.04
C ASN A 26 23.78 10.04 10.93
N ASN A 27 22.60 9.45 11.08
CA ASN A 27 21.82 8.88 9.99
C ASN A 27 20.32 9.03 10.30
N ASP A 28 19.88 10.26 10.51
CA ASP A 28 18.47 10.63 10.44
C ASP A 28 17.99 10.59 8.99
N LYS A 29 17.79 9.37 8.48
CA LYS A 29 16.99 9.15 7.27
C LYS A 29 15.54 8.98 7.69
N ILE A 30 14.87 10.12 7.85
CA ILE A 30 13.41 10.20 7.77
C ILE A 30 13.01 9.65 6.40
N PHE A 31 12.49 8.43 6.37
CA PHE A 31 12.00 7.78 5.15
C PHE A 31 10.76 8.51 4.63
N ARG A 32 10.98 9.50 3.76
CA ARG A 32 9.92 10.10 2.96
C ARG A 32 9.47 9.09 1.91
N PHE A 33 8.32 8.46 2.15
CA PHE A 33 7.49 7.97 1.05
C PHE A 33 7.14 9.18 0.18
N LEU A 34 7.73 9.26 -1.01
CA LEU A 34 7.44 10.26 -2.03
C LEU A 34 5.94 10.25 -2.36
N CYS A 35 5.19 11.17 -1.74
CA CYS A 35 4.01 11.76 -2.34
C CYS A 35 4.51 12.81 -3.34
N CYS A 36 4.33 12.58 -4.64
CA CYS A 36 4.47 13.67 -5.59
C CYS A 36 3.29 14.65 -5.41
N PRO A 37 3.54 15.97 -5.47
CA PRO A 37 2.50 16.99 -5.42
C PRO A 37 1.75 17.02 -6.77
N SER A 38 0.43 16.83 -6.73
CA SER A 38 -0.44 17.01 -7.88
C SER A 38 -0.53 18.50 -8.19
N HIS A 39 0.10 18.95 -9.28
CA HIS A 39 -0.17 20.27 -9.85
C HIS A 39 -1.63 20.31 -10.33
N VAL A 40 -2.37 21.28 -9.79
CA VAL A 40 -3.72 21.65 -10.21
C VAL A 40 -3.62 22.26 -11.61
N LEU A 41 -4.12 21.53 -12.62
CA LEU A 41 -4.48 22.11 -13.91
C LEU A 41 -5.99 22.22 -13.98
N ARG A 42 -6.43 23.48 -13.88
CA ARG A 42 -7.77 23.98 -14.14
C ARG A 42 -8.12 23.63 -15.58
N ASN A 43 -9.17 22.85 -15.83
CA ASN A 43 -9.75 22.78 -17.16
C ASN A 43 -11.28 22.93 -17.09
N THR A 44 -11.75 23.80 -17.97
CA THR A 44 -13.07 24.37 -18.10
C THR A 44 -14.08 23.31 -18.56
N GLY A 45 -15.24 23.29 -17.88
CA GLY A 45 -16.34 22.39 -18.19
C GLY A 45 -17.07 22.79 -19.47
N TRP A 46 -17.33 21.78 -20.31
CA TRP A 46 -18.44 21.77 -21.27
C TRP A 46 -19.28 20.54 -20.93
N VAL A 47 -20.49 20.79 -20.43
CA VAL A 47 -21.45 19.77 -20.02
C VAL A 47 -22.46 19.65 -21.16
N HIS A 48 -22.56 18.48 -21.79
CA HIS A 48 -23.74 18.12 -22.58
C HIS A 48 -24.52 17.07 -21.81
N SER A 49 -25.71 17.49 -21.39
CA SER A 49 -26.75 16.71 -20.75
C SER A 49 -27.31 15.70 -21.75
N ILE A 50 -27.42 14.43 -21.36
CA ILE A 50 -28.27 13.47 -22.06
C ILE A 50 -29.23 12.88 -21.02
N ASN A 51 -30.50 13.11 -21.29
CA ASN A 51 -31.65 12.77 -20.46
C ASN A 51 -31.78 11.26 -20.24
N CYS A 52 -32.00 10.90 -18.97
CA CYS A 52 -32.55 9.62 -18.57
C CYS A 52 -34.05 9.58 -18.91
N VAL A 53 -34.48 8.56 -19.64
CA VAL A 53 -35.90 8.17 -19.71
C VAL A 53 -36.03 6.84 -18.98
N ALA A 54 -36.75 6.89 -17.86
CA ALA A 54 -37.22 5.72 -17.14
C ALA A 54 -38.43 5.12 -17.86
N ALA A 55 -38.45 3.80 -18.03
CA ALA A 55 -39.67 3.05 -18.30
C ALA A 55 -39.66 1.80 -17.42
N SER A 56 -40.71 1.69 -16.61
CA SER A 56 -41.01 0.59 -15.70
C SER A 56 -42.14 -0.21 -16.31
N SER A 57 -42.06 -1.55 -16.36
CA SER A 57 -43.22 -2.43 -16.13
C SER A 57 -42.88 -3.93 -16.27
N HIS A 58 -43.19 -4.64 -15.18
CA HIS A 58 -43.84 -5.96 -15.09
C HIS A 58 -43.24 -7.24 -15.72
N SER A 59 -42.88 -8.14 -14.80
CA SER A 59 -42.85 -9.62 -14.93
C SER A 59 -44.28 -10.17 -15.04
N PRO A 60 -44.55 -11.27 -15.77
CA PRO A 60 -44.53 -12.59 -15.14
C PRO A 60 -44.15 -13.82 -16.03
N ARG A 61 -43.67 -14.85 -15.32
CA ARG A 61 -43.78 -16.32 -15.55
C ARG A 61 -42.91 -17.01 -16.62
N THR A 62 -42.22 -18.01 -16.09
CA THR A 62 -41.46 -19.13 -16.70
C THR A 62 -42.29 -20.01 -17.65
N PRO A 63 -41.62 -20.69 -18.60
CA PRO A 63 -41.46 -22.13 -18.43
C PRO A 63 -40.08 -22.69 -18.80
N LYS A 64 -39.83 -23.89 -18.26
CA LYS A 64 -38.64 -24.74 -18.43
C LYS A 64 -38.29 -25.00 -19.90
N ARG A 65 -37.01 -24.86 -20.25
CA ARG A 65 -36.39 -25.67 -21.31
C ARG A 65 -34.89 -25.82 -21.04
N GLY A 66 -34.44 -27.07 -21.03
CA GLY A 66 -33.05 -27.43 -20.80
C GLY A 66 -32.14 -26.85 -21.86
N SER A 67 -30.98 -26.35 -21.42
CA SER A 67 -29.86 -26.03 -22.28
C SER A 67 -28.60 -26.55 -21.62
N SER A 68 -27.86 -27.32 -22.40
CA SER A 68 -26.63 -28.03 -22.11
C SER A 68 -25.61 -27.19 -21.34
N THR A 69 -25.24 -27.67 -20.16
CA THR A 69 -24.01 -27.26 -19.47
C THR A 69 -22.81 -27.61 -20.35
N ILE A 70 -22.25 -26.62 -21.04
CA ILE A 70 -20.91 -26.73 -21.60
C ILE A 70 -19.94 -26.64 -20.42
N THR A 71 -19.48 -27.81 -19.97
CA THR A 71 -18.38 -27.96 -19.02
C THR A 71 -17.09 -27.49 -19.70
N ARG A 72 -16.63 -26.27 -19.39
CA ARG A 72 -15.30 -25.82 -19.81
C ARG A 72 -14.28 -26.28 -18.77
N SER A 73 -13.82 -27.52 -18.93
CA SER A 73 -12.66 -28.04 -18.21
C SER A 73 -11.40 -27.33 -18.70
N THR A 74 -10.91 -26.34 -17.97
CA THR A 74 -9.54 -25.85 -18.15
C THR A 74 -8.60 -26.77 -17.39
N ALA A 75 -7.91 -27.64 -18.13
CA ALA A 75 -6.84 -28.47 -17.62
C ALA A 75 -5.71 -27.61 -17.02
N ASN A 76 -5.23 -28.04 -15.86
CA ASN A 76 -4.07 -27.52 -15.16
C ASN A 76 -2.85 -27.40 -16.07
N LYS A 77 -2.22 -26.21 -16.06
CA LYS A 77 -0.78 -26.09 -16.25
C LYS A 77 -0.23 -25.13 -15.19
N SER A 78 0.24 -25.70 -14.10
CA SER A 78 0.94 -25.01 -13.02
C SER A 78 2.23 -24.40 -13.56
N SER A 79 2.25 -23.08 -13.71
CA SER A 79 3.47 -22.28 -13.91
C SER A 79 3.52 -21.25 -12.78
N PRO A 80 4.54 -21.29 -11.90
CA PRO A 80 4.56 -20.45 -10.70
C PRO A 80 5.10 -19.07 -11.07
N SER A 81 4.26 -18.03 -11.09
CA SER A 81 4.64 -16.60 -10.89
C SER A 81 3.64 -15.54 -11.40
N THR A 82 2.52 -15.90 -12.04
CA THR A 82 1.63 -14.89 -12.69
C THR A 82 0.23 -14.74 -12.07
N GLU A 83 0.08 -15.03 -10.77
CA GLU A 83 -1.11 -14.58 -10.02
C GLU A 83 -0.85 -13.21 -9.40
N ILE A 84 -0.72 -12.20 -10.25
CA ILE A 84 -1.05 -10.85 -9.80
C ILE A 84 -2.57 -10.83 -9.66
N SER A 85 -3.07 -10.70 -8.43
CA SER A 85 -4.51 -10.66 -8.08
C SER A 85 -5.29 -9.84 -9.11
N THR A 86 -6.31 -10.45 -9.73
CA THR A 86 -7.21 -9.80 -10.72
C THR A 86 -7.80 -8.51 -10.15
N THR A 87 -8.03 -8.48 -8.84
CA THR A 87 -8.45 -7.30 -8.06
C THR A 87 -7.43 -6.15 -8.13
N ALA A 88 -6.13 -6.45 -8.02
CA ALA A 88 -5.08 -5.44 -8.12
C ALA A 88 -5.01 -4.83 -9.53
N LYS A 89 -5.25 -5.64 -10.56
CA LYS A 89 -5.32 -5.16 -11.95
C LYS A 89 -6.52 -4.22 -12.14
N ILE A 90 -7.71 -4.62 -11.69
CA ILE A 90 -8.92 -3.79 -11.79
C ILE A 90 -8.72 -2.45 -11.06
N ARG A 91 -8.18 -2.46 -9.84
CA ARG A 91 -7.87 -1.23 -9.10
C ARG A 91 -6.84 -0.35 -9.81
N SER A 92 -5.83 -0.95 -10.45
CA SER A 92 -4.81 -0.21 -11.20
C SER A 92 -5.37 0.47 -12.45
N GLU A 93 -6.39 -0.11 -13.10
CA GLU A 93 -7.08 0.49 -14.24
C GLU A 93 -7.92 1.69 -13.82
N VAL A 94 -8.60 1.60 -12.68
CA VAL A 94 -9.35 2.73 -12.11
C VAL A 94 -8.44 3.92 -11.80
N LEU A 95 -7.21 3.67 -11.34
CA LEU A 95 -6.25 4.74 -11.01
C LEU A 95 -5.58 5.37 -12.24
N SER A 96 -5.52 4.65 -13.36
CA SER A 96 -4.88 5.11 -14.60
C SER A 96 -5.78 4.81 -15.80
N PRO A 97 -6.88 5.57 -15.96
CA PRO A 97 -7.87 5.30 -16.99
C PRO A 97 -7.20 5.29 -18.37
N PHE A 98 -7.58 4.32 -19.21
CA PHE A 98 -7.06 4.12 -20.57
C PHE A 98 -5.55 3.83 -20.71
N ARG A 99 -4.83 3.53 -19.61
CA ARG A 99 -3.40 3.13 -19.71
C ARG A 99 -3.19 1.96 -20.68
N SER A 100 -4.03 0.93 -20.61
CA SER A 100 -3.94 -0.24 -21.49
C SER A 100 -4.10 0.15 -22.97
N PHE A 101 -5.03 1.06 -23.27
CA PHE A 101 -5.23 1.60 -24.61
C PHE A 101 -3.99 2.34 -25.09
N ARG A 102 -3.46 3.27 -24.28
CA ARG A 102 -2.25 4.02 -24.63
C ARG A 102 -1.02 3.12 -24.89
N MET A 103 -0.81 2.12 -24.03
CA MET A 103 0.29 1.16 -24.19
C MET A 103 0.16 0.32 -25.46
N PHE A 104 -1.08 0.00 -25.87
CA PHE A 104 -1.35 -0.66 -27.15
C PHE A 104 -0.92 0.22 -28.33
N PHE A 105 -1.27 1.51 -28.35
CA PHE A 105 -0.81 2.42 -29.41
C PHE A 105 0.70 2.59 -29.45
N TYR A 106 1.36 2.68 -28.29
CA TYR A 106 2.82 2.77 -28.25
C TYR A 106 3.46 1.54 -28.89
N LEU A 107 3.02 0.33 -28.53
CA LEU A 107 3.52 -0.89 -29.16
C LEU A 107 3.17 -0.98 -30.65
N ALA A 108 1.95 -0.59 -31.04
CA ALA A 108 1.53 -0.59 -32.44
C ALA A 108 2.39 0.36 -33.29
N PHE A 109 2.66 1.58 -32.81
CA PHE A 109 3.50 2.54 -33.52
C PHE A 109 4.98 2.14 -33.53
N ILE A 110 5.50 1.54 -32.45
CA ILE A 110 6.84 0.94 -32.46
C ILE A 110 6.90 -0.17 -33.52
N ALA A 111 5.94 -1.07 -33.56
CA ALA A 111 5.90 -2.15 -34.54
C ALA A 111 5.78 -1.61 -35.98
N SER A 112 4.92 -0.61 -36.20
CA SER A 112 4.75 0.04 -37.50
C SER A 112 6.02 0.75 -37.97
N GLY A 113 6.65 1.56 -37.12
CA GLY A 113 7.88 2.27 -37.46
C GLY A 113 9.08 1.34 -37.60
N THR A 114 9.12 0.23 -36.84
CA THR A 114 10.16 -0.80 -37.03
C THR A 114 10.00 -1.51 -38.38
N LEU A 115 8.76 -1.83 -38.76
CA LEU A 115 8.47 -2.46 -40.05
C LEU A 115 8.75 -1.50 -41.22
N GLY A 116 8.33 -0.23 -41.11
CA GLY A 116 8.64 0.83 -42.07
C GLY A 116 10.15 1.04 -42.20
N GLY A 117 10.85 1.14 -41.06
CA GLY A 117 12.29 1.31 -41.02
C GLY A 117 13.05 0.13 -41.64
N LEU A 118 12.58 -1.11 -41.47
CA LEU A 118 13.16 -2.28 -42.13
C LEU A 118 13.00 -2.18 -43.65
N ILE A 119 11.81 -1.83 -44.13
CA ILE A 119 11.54 -1.65 -45.56
C ILE A 119 12.42 -0.52 -46.13
N ALA A 120 12.43 0.65 -45.48
CA ALA A 120 13.25 1.79 -45.89
C ALA A 120 14.75 1.46 -45.88
N THR A 121 15.23 0.71 -44.89
CA THR A 121 16.63 0.27 -44.81
C THR A 121 16.98 -0.66 -45.98
N THR A 122 16.13 -1.64 -46.30
CA THR A 122 16.38 -2.54 -47.44
C THR A 122 16.36 -1.78 -48.78
N GLN A 123 15.44 -0.83 -48.94
CA GLN A 123 15.39 0.03 -50.14
C GLN A 123 16.60 0.97 -50.22
N LEU A 124 17.07 1.50 -49.09
CA LEU A 124 18.24 2.37 -49.02
C LEU A 124 19.50 1.61 -49.46
N ILE A 125 19.71 0.39 -48.96
CA ILE A 125 20.83 -0.48 -49.38
C ILE A 125 20.75 -0.74 -50.89
N ALA A 126 19.56 -1.06 -51.42
CA ALA A 126 19.37 -1.27 -52.85
C ALA A 126 19.61 -0.01 -53.69
N ALA A 127 19.27 1.19 -53.19
CA ALA A 127 19.51 2.44 -53.89
C ALA A 127 21.00 2.84 -53.88
N LEU A 128 21.74 2.51 -52.83
CA LEU A 128 23.17 2.78 -52.71
C LEU A 128 24.02 1.87 -53.60
N THR A 129 23.58 0.63 -53.84
CA THR A 129 24.29 -0.31 -54.73
C THR A 129 24.00 -0.09 -56.22
N ASN A 130 22.98 0.71 -56.56
CA ASN A 130 22.56 0.96 -57.94
C ASN A 130 22.64 2.45 -58.29
N SER A 131 23.64 2.83 -59.11
CA SER A 131 23.87 4.22 -59.54
C SER A 131 22.64 4.89 -60.19
N SER A 132 21.82 4.12 -60.92
CA SER A 132 20.58 4.61 -61.55
C SER A 132 19.49 5.06 -60.57
N ARG A 133 19.59 4.65 -59.29
CA ARG A 133 18.58 4.92 -58.25
C ARG A 133 19.07 5.92 -57.20
N ALA A 134 20.24 6.54 -57.41
CA ALA A 134 20.86 7.48 -56.47
C ALA A 134 19.98 8.71 -56.16
N ALA A 135 19.17 9.18 -57.12
CA ALA A 135 18.28 10.31 -56.92
C ALA A 135 17.16 10.07 -55.88
N ALA A 136 16.81 8.80 -55.61
CA ALA A 136 15.78 8.44 -54.63
C ALA A 136 16.30 8.34 -53.18
N VAL A 137 17.62 8.38 -52.98
CA VAL A 137 18.26 8.21 -51.67
C VAL A 137 17.79 9.23 -50.63
N PRO A 138 17.69 10.55 -50.92
CA PRO A 138 17.26 11.53 -49.91
C PRO A 138 15.81 11.33 -49.44
N GLU A 139 14.92 10.88 -50.32
CA GLU A 139 13.52 10.59 -49.99
C GLU A 139 13.41 9.36 -49.07
N ILE A 140 14.11 8.28 -49.41
CA ILE A 140 14.18 7.07 -48.59
C ILE A 140 14.80 7.38 -47.21
N LEU A 141 15.85 8.21 -47.19
CA LEU A 141 16.53 8.61 -45.96
C LEU A 141 15.63 9.44 -45.05
N ASN A 142 14.82 10.36 -45.60
CA ASN A 142 13.83 11.11 -44.84
C ASN A 142 12.77 10.18 -44.22
N GLY A 143 12.25 9.22 -44.99
CA GLY A 143 11.32 8.21 -44.50
C GLY A 143 11.91 7.37 -43.35
N LEU A 144 13.14 6.87 -43.53
CA LEU A 144 13.87 6.14 -42.50
C LEU A 144 14.10 6.98 -41.23
N GLY A 145 14.41 8.27 -41.40
CA GLY A 145 14.55 9.21 -40.28
C GLY A 145 13.26 9.37 -39.48
N ILE A 146 12.12 9.46 -40.16
CA ILE A 146 10.79 9.53 -39.52
C ILE A 146 10.50 8.25 -38.75
N ASP A 147 10.73 7.08 -39.34
CA ASP A 147 10.51 5.78 -38.68
C ASP A 147 11.36 5.61 -37.43
N ILE A 148 12.67 5.95 -37.51
CA ILE A 148 13.58 5.92 -36.35
C ILE A 148 13.12 6.91 -35.28
N GLY A 149 12.71 8.12 -35.66
CA GLY A 149 12.20 9.13 -34.74
C GLY A 149 10.93 8.67 -34.02
N ALA A 150 9.98 8.10 -34.76
CA ALA A 150 8.73 7.57 -34.24
C ALA A 150 8.98 6.42 -33.26
N VAL A 151 9.77 5.41 -33.66
CA VAL A 151 10.13 4.27 -32.80
C VAL A 151 10.82 4.76 -31.52
N SER A 152 11.77 5.69 -31.64
CA SER A 152 12.50 6.22 -30.47
C SER A 152 11.56 6.93 -29.48
N LEU A 153 10.67 7.80 -29.98
CA LEU A 153 9.71 8.52 -29.15
C LEU A 153 8.73 7.56 -28.45
N PHE A 154 8.14 6.62 -29.19
CA PHE A 154 7.16 5.70 -28.62
C PHE A 154 7.79 4.66 -27.70
N ALA A 155 9.02 4.21 -27.97
CA ALA A 155 9.77 3.34 -27.05
C ALA A 155 10.09 4.07 -25.73
N PHE A 156 10.47 5.34 -25.80
CA PHE A 156 10.66 6.18 -24.61
C PHE A 156 9.35 6.32 -23.80
N LEU A 157 8.24 6.67 -24.45
CA LEU A 157 6.94 6.79 -23.77
C LEU A 157 6.46 5.46 -23.17
N TYR A 158 6.66 4.35 -23.89
CA TYR A 158 6.35 3.00 -23.42
C TYR A 158 7.15 2.64 -22.17
N SER A 159 8.47 2.86 -22.18
CA SER A 159 9.33 2.53 -21.04
C SER A 159 8.94 3.32 -19.79
N ARG A 160 8.62 4.61 -19.95
CA ARG A 160 8.18 5.47 -18.84
C ARG A 160 6.86 4.99 -18.24
N ASP A 161 5.88 4.67 -19.07
CA ASP A 161 4.58 4.23 -18.58
C ASP A 161 4.60 2.78 -18.05
N ASN A 162 5.41 1.90 -18.64
CA ASN A 162 5.64 0.55 -18.13
C ASN A 162 6.28 0.58 -16.75
N THR A 163 7.25 1.48 -16.53
CA THR A 163 7.89 1.68 -15.22
C THR A 163 6.86 2.16 -14.18
N ALA A 164 6.03 3.13 -14.55
CA ALA A 164 4.96 3.63 -13.68
C ALA A 164 3.90 2.55 -13.37
N LYS A 165 3.54 1.72 -14.35
CA LYS A 165 2.65 0.56 -14.19
C LYS A 165 3.24 -0.47 -13.23
N ASN A 166 4.50 -0.85 -13.43
CA ASN A 166 5.16 -1.84 -12.58
C ASN A 166 5.30 -1.35 -11.15
N ALA A 167 5.62 -0.07 -10.94
CA ALA A 167 5.67 0.53 -9.61
C ALA A 167 4.30 0.53 -8.92
N GLN A 168 3.21 0.79 -9.65
CA GLN A 168 1.85 0.74 -9.10
C GLN A 168 1.42 -0.69 -8.78
N LEU A 169 1.66 -1.64 -9.68
CA LEU A 169 1.35 -3.05 -9.45
C LEU A 169 2.15 -3.61 -8.27
N ALA A 170 3.43 -3.26 -8.14
CA ALA A 170 4.25 -3.67 -7.01
C ALA A 170 3.76 -3.11 -5.67
N ARG A 171 3.16 -1.91 -5.65
CA ARG A 171 2.55 -1.34 -4.45
C ARG A 171 1.24 -2.06 -4.11
N LEU A 172 0.38 -2.27 -5.10
CA LEU A 172 -0.91 -2.92 -4.91
C LEU A 172 -0.74 -4.39 -4.50
N SER A 173 0.22 -5.12 -5.06
CA SER A 173 0.50 -6.50 -4.66
C SER A 173 0.98 -6.59 -3.21
N ARG A 174 1.80 -5.64 -2.74
CA ARG A 174 2.20 -5.56 -1.32
C ARG A 174 1.01 -5.32 -0.40
N GLU A 175 0.13 -4.38 -0.75
CA GLU A 175 -1.08 -4.10 0.01
C GLU A 175 -2.05 -5.28 0.02
N GLU A 176 -2.14 -6.03 -1.08
CA GLU A 176 -2.96 -7.23 -1.20
C GLU A 176 -2.40 -8.37 -0.35
N ASN A 177 -1.10 -8.66 -0.45
CA ASN A 177 -0.43 -9.69 0.33
C ASN A 177 -0.58 -9.43 1.83
N LEU A 178 -0.39 -8.17 2.27
CA LEU A 178 -0.64 -7.75 3.64
C LEU A 178 -2.09 -8.00 4.05
N SER A 179 -3.04 -7.73 3.16
CA SER A 179 -4.47 -7.86 3.47
C SER A 179 -4.97 -9.31 3.62
N ASN A 180 -4.24 -10.25 3.01
CA ASN A 180 -4.53 -11.67 3.11
C ASN A 180 -3.93 -12.33 4.37
N LEU A 181 -3.05 -11.62 5.10
CA LEU A 181 -2.51 -12.13 6.36
C LEU A 181 -3.63 -12.35 7.38
N LYS A 182 -3.53 -13.45 8.11
CA LYS A 182 -4.55 -13.87 9.07
C LYS A 182 -4.18 -13.45 10.49
N LEU A 183 -5.16 -12.90 11.19
CA LEU A 183 -5.11 -12.57 12.60
C LEU A 183 -6.10 -13.42 13.39
N ARG A 184 -5.71 -13.75 14.61
CA ARG A 184 -6.55 -14.34 15.63
C ARG A 184 -7.10 -13.21 16.50
N VAL A 185 -8.43 -13.07 16.50
CA VAL A 185 -9.15 -12.11 17.35
C VAL A 185 -9.54 -12.77 18.67
N ASP A 186 -9.93 -14.03 18.60
CA ASP A 186 -10.30 -14.87 19.73
C ASP A 186 -9.88 -16.31 19.43
N GLU A 187 -9.93 -17.21 20.42
CA GLU A 187 -9.43 -18.60 20.27
C GLU A 187 -10.00 -19.32 19.04
N LYS A 188 -11.31 -19.13 18.80
CA LYS A 188 -12.04 -19.79 17.71
C LYS A 188 -12.17 -18.95 16.45
N ARG A 189 -11.81 -17.66 16.51
CA ARG A 189 -12.09 -16.69 15.43
C ARG A 189 -10.81 -16.17 14.80
N VAL A 190 -10.59 -16.62 13.57
CA VAL A 190 -9.50 -16.15 12.69
C VAL A 190 -10.10 -15.32 11.56
N ILE A 191 -9.62 -14.10 11.38
CA ILE A 191 -10.04 -13.21 10.30
C ILE A 191 -8.83 -12.74 9.48
N PRO A 192 -8.98 -12.52 8.17
CA PRO A 192 -7.94 -11.84 7.39
C PRO A 192 -7.88 -10.36 7.77
N LEU A 193 -6.71 -9.75 7.55
CA LEU A 193 -6.48 -8.32 7.80
C LEU A 193 -7.44 -7.42 6.99
N SER A 194 -7.83 -7.88 5.81
CA SER A 194 -8.80 -7.21 4.94
C SER A 194 -10.15 -6.97 5.63
N SER A 195 -10.57 -7.83 6.56
CA SER A 195 -11.83 -7.69 7.30
C SER A 195 -11.81 -6.54 8.31
N LEU A 196 -10.62 -6.06 8.71
CA LEU A 196 -10.48 -4.92 9.60
C LEU A 196 -10.56 -3.58 8.85
N ARG A 197 -10.59 -3.61 7.51
CA ARG A 197 -10.72 -2.40 6.69
C ARG A 197 -12.08 -1.74 6.92
N GLY A 198 -12.07 -0.44 7.19
CA GLY A 198 -13.25 0.35 7.54
C GLY A 198 -13.61 0.29 9.02
N ILE A 199 -12.97 -0.58 9.81
CA ILE A 199 -13.29 -0.76 11.24
C ILE A 199 -12.15 -0.28 12.13
N ALA A 200 -10.91 -0.64 11.79
CA ALA A 200 -9.74 -0.41 12.65
C ALA A 200 -8.51 0.07 11.89
N ARG A 201 -7.66 0.85 12.56
CA ARG A 201 -6.31 1.21 12.13
C ARG A 201 -5.33 0.24 12.76
N LEU A 202 -4.62 -0.54 11.97
CA LEU A 202 -3.67 -1.51 12.51
C LEU A 202 -2.28 -0.92 12.68
N VAL A 203 -1.61 -1.23 13.78
CA VAL A 203 -0.19 -0.95 14.00
C VAL A 203 0.50 -2.28 14.29
N ILE A 204 1.40 -2.70 13.41
CA ILE A 204 2.18 -3.92 13.58
C ILE A 204 3.51 -3.54 14.23
N CYS A 205 3.83 -4.18 15.35
CA CYS A 205 5.08 -4.02 16.10
C CYS A 205 5.88 -5.31 15.96
N ALA A 206 6.96 -5.28 15.19
CA ALA A 206 7.76 -6.48 14.91
C ALA A 206 9.19 -6.35 15.43
N GLY A 207 9.65 -7.30 16.24
CA GLY A 207 11.02 -7.30 16.78
C GLY A 207 11.23 -8.40 17.81
N PRO A 208 12.35 -8.39 18.55
CA PRO A 208 12.54 -9.27 19.71
C PRO A 208 11.43 -9.06 20.76
N SER A 209 11.14 -10.07 21.57
CA SER A 209 10.07 -10.02 22.56
C SER A 209 10.25 -8.88 23.58
N SER A 210 11.49 -8.61 23.99
CA SER A 210 11.84 -7.48 24.87
C SER A 210 11.49 -6.13 24.25
N PHE A 211 11.73 -5.98 22.94
CA PHE A 211 11.40 -4.77 22.19
C PHE A 211 9.87 -4.60 22.08
N VAL A 212 9.13 -5.68 21.81
CA VAL A 212 7.68 -5.64 21.73
C VAL A 212 7.08 -5.23 23.08
N ALA A 213 7.53 -5.85 24.18
CA ALA A 213 7.08 -5.51 25.53
C ALA A 213 7.37 -4.05 25.89
N GLU A 214 8.57 -3.55 25.58
CA GLU A 214 8.94 -2.16 25.81
C GLU A 214 8.08 -1.18 24.98
N SER A 215 7.80 -1.53 23.72
CA SER A 215 6.91 -0.76 22.86
C SER A 215 5.52 -0.58 23.49
N PHE A 216 4.98 -1.63 24.12
CA PHE A 216 3.71 -1.53 24.85
C PHE A 216 3.81 -0.69 26.10
N ARG A 217 4.90 -0.79 26.86
CA ARG A 217 5.12 0.08 28.03
C ARG A 217 5.11 1.56 27.64
N LEU A 218 5.71 1.91 26.50
CA LEU A 218 5.69 3.27 25.94
C LEU A 218 4.30 3.70 25.44
N SER A 219 3.44 2.75 25.07
CA SER A 219 2.08 3.02 24.59
C SER A 219 1.07 3.24 25.70
N GLU A 220 1.35 2.75 26.91
CA GLU A 220 0.47 2.77 28.08
C GLU A 220 -0.21 4.14 28.33
N PRO A 221 0.51 5.28 28.39
CA PRO A 221 -0.12 6.59 28.64
C PRO A 221 -1.05 7.05 27.49
N PHE A 222 -0.96 6.44 26.31
CA PHE A 222 -1.74 6.80 25.13
C PHE A 222 -2.89 5.82 24.84
N THR A 223 -3.01 4.72 25.59
CA THR A 223 -3.92 3.60 25.29
C THR A 223 -5.37 4.05 25.05
N GLU A 224 -5.95 4.84 25.96
CA GLU A 224 -7.34 5.31 25.82
C GLU A 224 -7.51 6.22 24.59
N SER A 225 -6.56 7.12 24.38
CA SER A 225 -6.55 8.01 23.21
C SER A 225 -6.37 7.27 21.87
N LEU A 226 -5.65 6.15 21.89
CA LEU A 226 -5.45 5.28 20.73
C LEU A 226 -6.71 4.46 20.43
N LEU A 227 -7.37 3.94 21.47
CA LEU A 227 -8.65 3.25 21.40
C LEU A 227 -9.76 4.13 20.84
N ASP A 228 -9.88 5.37 21.32
CA ASP A 228 -10.84 6.36 20.79
C ASP A 228 -10.62 6.68 19.31
N ARG A 229 -9.38 6.49 18.84
CA ARG A 229 -8.97 6.66 17.43
C ARG A 229 -8.92 5.31 16.71
N GLY A 230 -9.39 4.26 17.33
CA GLY A 230 -9.58 2.97 16.70
C GLY A 230 -8.30 2.29 16.25
N VAL A 231 -7.23 2.44 17.03
CA VAL A 231 -5.94 1.81 16.76
C VAL A 231 -5.88 0.44 17.43
N LEU A 232 -5.56 -0.59 16.64
CA LEU A 232 -5.30 -1.95 17.10
C LEU A 232 -3.84 -2.29 16.88
N VAL A 233 -3.20 -2.95 17.84
CA VAL A 233 -1.79 -3.35 17.76
C VAL A 233 -1.66 -4.85 17.53
N VAL A 234 -0.78 -5.21 16.61
CA VAL A 234 -0.36 -6.59 16.35
C VAL A 234 1.06 -6.75 16.83
N PRO A 235 1.29 -7.36 18.01
CA PRO A 235 2.62 -7.79 18.41
C PRO A 235 3.09 -8.96 17.56
N PHE A 236 4.28 -8.83 17.00
CA PHE A 236 4.94 -9.90 16.25
C PHE A 236 6.37 -10.07 16.74
N ALA A 237 6.60 -11.09 17.55
CA ALA A 237 7.93 -11.41 18.03
C ALA A 237 8.72 -12.22 16.99
N THR A 238 9.94 -11.77 16.70
CA THR A 238 10.82 -12.35 15.68
C THR A 238 11.75 -13.42 16.26
N ASP A 239 11.94 -13.44 17.58
CA ASP A 239 12.80 -14.37 18.32
C ASP A 239 12.13 -15.74 18.58
N GLY A 240 10.96 -16.01 17.99
CA GLY A 240 10.22 -17.25 18.16
C GLY A 240 9.55 -17.40 19.53
N ASN A 241 9.84 -16.51 20.46
CA ASN A 241 9.10 -16.36 21.70
C ASN A 241 7.84 -15.57 21.39
N LEU A 242 6.69 -16.22 21.30
CA LEU A 242 5.44 -15.47 21.17
C LEU A 242 5.23 -14.73 22.50
N PRO A 243 5.07 -13.38 22.53
CA PRO A 243 4.61 -12.70 23.72
C PRO A 243 3.24 -13.31 23.99
N GLY A 244 3.16 -14.11 25.05
CA GLY A 244 2.01 -14.96 25.30
C GLY A 244 0.73 -14.15 25.20
N PHE A 245 -0.14 -14.54 24.27
CA PHE A 245 -1.57 -14.42 24.48
C PHE A 245 -1.91 -15.48 25.55
N GLU A 246 -1.39 -15.30 26.75
CA GLU A 246 -1.85 -16.07 27.90
C GLU A 246 -3.21 -15.48 28.25
N PHE A 247 -4.25 -16.21 27.84
CA PHE A 247 -5.61 -16.04 28.33
C PHE A 247 -5.58 -16.47 29.79
N ASP A 248 -5.05 -15.62 30.66
CA ASP A 248 -4.95 -15.93 32.08
C ASP A 248 -6.37 -15.80 32.68
N GLU A 249 -7.06 -16.93 32.85
CA GLU A 249 -8.44 -17.03 33.37
C GLU A 249 -8.56 -16.66 34.87
N ASN A 250 -7.47 -16.29 35.54
CA ASN A 250 -7.49 -15.92 36.96
C ASN A 250 -7.73 -14.41 37.16
N GLU A 251 -8.96 -13.98 36.85
CA GLU A 251 -9.47 -12.65 37.19
C GLU A 251 -10.07 -12.65 38.60
N GLU A 252 -9.42 -11.99 39.57
CA GLU A 252 -10.21 -11.37 40.64
C GLU A 252 -9.65 -10.05 41.21
N THR A 253 -8.56 -9.48 40.65
CA THR A 253 -8.07 -8.17 41.16
C THR A 253 -7.34 -7.24 40.18
N GLN A 254 -7.09 -7.61 38.90
CA GLN A 254 -6.38 -6.77 37.89
C GLN A 254 -7.22 -6.41 36.65
N ASP A 255 -8.53 -6.49 36.80
CA ASP A 255 -9.47 -6.86 35.75
C ASP A 255 -9.69 -5.80 34.63
N ILE A 256 -9.47 -4.51 34.91
CA ILE A 256 -9.74 -3.44 33.93
C ILE A 256 -8.60 -3.33 32.89
N THR A 257 -7.36 -3.49 33.32
CA THR A 257 -6.18 -3.31 32.45
C THR A 257 -5.95 -4.52 31.55
N ALA A 258 -6.19 -5.74 32.05
CA ALA A 258 -6.11 -6.97 31.25
C ALA A 258 -7.22 -7.03 30.18
N LYS A 259 -8.47 -6.74 30.56
CA LYS A 259 -9.60 -6.61 29.60
C LYS A 259 -9.33 -5.52 28.57
N ARG A 260 -8.86 -4.34 29.00
CA ARG A 260 -8.45 -3.28 28.06
C ARG A 260 -7.35 -3.75 27.14
N LYS A 261 -6.27 -4.36 27.66
CA LYS A 261 -5.16 -4.94 26.87
C LYS A 261 -5.65 -5.92 25.81
N ARG A 262 -6.64 -6.77 26.11
CA ARG A 262 -7.25 -7.72 25.17
C ARG A 262 -8.03 -7.05 24.04
N LEU A 263 -8.70 -5.93 24.31
CA LEU A 263 -9.58 -5.26 23.33
C LEU A 263 -8.84 -4.56 22.18
N TRP A 264 -7.58 -4.16 22.38
CA TRP A 264 -6.80 -3.46 21.34
C TRP A 264 -5.64 -4.26 20.76
N GLN A 265 -5.41 -5.50 21.22
CA GLN A 265 -4.35 -6.38 20.74
C GLN A 265 -4.91 -7.51 19.89
N LEU A 266 -4.20 -7.85 18.81
CA LEU A 266 -4.55 -8.97 17.93
C LEU A 266 -3.34 -9.86 17.69
N ALA A 267 -3.53 -11.18 17.80
CA ALA A 267 -2.46 -12.13 17.58
C ALA A 267 -2.30 -12.50 16.10
N PRO A 268 -1.07 -12.62 15.58
CA PRO A 268 -0.82 -13.25 14.29
C PRO A 268 -1.19 -14.74 14.35
N PHE A 269 -1.91 -15.26 13.35
CA PHE A 269 -2.30 -16.68 13.32
C PHE A 269 -1.22 -17.58 12.70
N ASN A 270 -0.85 -17.34 11.44
CA ASN A 270 0.16 -18.14 10.75
C ASN A 270 1.53 -17.44 10.84
N ILE A 271 2.29 -17.72 11.89
CA ILE A 271 3.59 -17.08 12.16
C ILE A 271 4.54 -17.21 10.96
N SER A 272 4.52 -18.34 10.24
CA SER A 272 5.39 -18.55 9.07
C SER A 272 5.07 -17.60 7.89
N GLU A 273 3.79 -17.37 7.60
CA GLU A 273 3.35 -16.41 6.58
C GLU A 273 3.71 -14.98 6.98
N TRP A 274 3.52 -14.65 8.27
CA TRP A 274 3.89 -13.35 8.81
C TRP A 274 5.40 -13.09 8.75
N SER A 275 6.24 -14.06 9.16
CA SER A 275 7.71 -13.96 9.05
C SER A 275 8.13 -13.76 7.60
N LYS A 276 7.64 -14.61 6.69
CA LYS A 276 7.97 -14.52 5.27
C LYS A 276 7.59 -13.16 4.68
N TRP A 277 6.37 -12.69 4.96
CA TRP A 277 5.92 -11.39 4.48
C TRP A 277 6.79 -10.26 5.05
N LEU A 278 7.13 -10.31 6.34
CA LEU A 278 7.94 -9.30 7.01
C LEU A 278 9.36 -9.24 6.44
N ASP A 279 9.99 -10.40 6.22
CA ASP A 279 11.32 -10.50 5.60
C ASP A 279 11.33 -9.95 4.18
N GLU A 280 10.29 -10.26 3.39
CA GLU A 280 10.11 -9.66 2.06
C GLU A 280 10.00 -8.13 2.15
N GLN A 281 9.25 -7.59 3.12
CA GLN A 281 9.16 -6.14 3.30
C GLN A 281 10.49 -5.51 3.73
N LYS A 282 11.20 -6.11 4.69
CA LYS A 282 12.52 -5.62 5.15
C LYS A 282 13.53 -5.62 4.01
N LYS A 283 13.59 -6.71 3.21
CA LYS A 283 14.44 -6.82 2.03
C LYS A 283 14.15 -5.74 0.99
N LEU A 284 12.87 -5.49 0.71
CA LEU A 284 12.46 -4.46 -0.24
C LEU A 284 12.76 -3.03 0.25
N ALA A 285 12.77 -2.81 1.56
CA ALA A 285 13.11 -1.54 2.19
C ALA A 285 14.62 -1.34 2.41
N GLY A 286 15.44 -2.37 2.24
CA GLY A 286 16.87 -2.34 2.54
C GLY A 286 17.16 -2.27 4.05
N VAL A 287 16.28 -2.82 4.88
CA VAL A 287 16.41 -2.91 6.34
C VAL A 287 17.00 -4.27 6.71
N SER A 288 17.86 -4.34 7.73
CA SER A 288 18.39 -5.63 8.19
C SER A 288 17.28 -6.52 8.77
N SER A 289 17.37 -7.83 8.53
CA SER A 289 16.34 -8.78 8.99
C SER A 289 16.15 -8.76 10.50
N ASP A 290 17.19 -8.46 11.26
CA ASP A 290 17.18 -8.40 12.73
C ASP A 290 16.70 -7.06 13.31
N SER A 291 16.60 -6.01 12.48
CA SER A 291 16.13 -4.71 12.96
C SER A 291 14.65 -4.80 13.41
N PRO A 292 14.31 -4.29 14.61
CA PRO A 292 12.91 -4.12 15.01
C PRO A 292 12.27 -3.02 14.14
N VAL A 293 11.04 -3.26 13.71
CA VAL A 293 10.30 -2.37 12.81
C VAL A 293 8.86 -2.22 13.26
N TYR A 294 8.26 -1.11 12.87
CA TYR A 294 6.83 -0.91 12.98
C TYR A 294 6.21 -0.58 11.63
N LEU A 295 4.93 -0.93 11.49
CA LEU A 295 4.10 -0.57 10.35
C LEU A 295 2.77 -0.03 10.85
N SER A 296 2.35 1.12 10.36
CA SER A 296 1.03 1.71 10.66
C SER A 296 0.16 1.70 9.41
N LEU A 297 -1.08 1.24 9.57
CA LEU A 297 -2.09 1.17 8.52
C LEU A 297 -3.18 2.21 8.77
N ARG A 298 -3.75 2.70 7.67
CA ARG A 298 -4.98 3.48 7.67
C ARG A 298 -6.19 2.55 7.84
N MET A 299 -7.36 3.15 8.07
CA MET A 299 -8.64 2.41 8.13
C MET A 299 -8.95 1.66 6.84
N ASP A 300 -8.50 2.14 5.67
CA ASP A 300 -8.68 1.44 4.38
C ASP A 300 -7.68 0.28 4.18
N GLY A 301 -6.83 0.00 5.17
CA GLY A 301 -5.80 -1.04 5.15
C GLY A 301 -4.57 -0.69 4.32
N ARG A 302 -4.43 0.55 3.86
CA ARG A 302 -3.21 1.02 3.19
C ARG A 302 -2.15 1.42 4.21
N VAL A 303 -0.89 1.28 3.83
CA VAL A 303 0.25 1.68 4.69
C VAL A 303 0.25 3.21 4.86
N ARG A 304 0.17 3.67 6.11
CA ARG A 304 0.26 5.09 6.50
C ARG A 304 1.71 5.53 6.70
N GLY A 305 2.52 4.66 7.30
CA GLY A 305 3.91 4.91 7.64
C GLY A 305 4.58 3.66 8.20
N SER A 306 5.88 3.54 8.01
CA SER A 306 6.73 2.43 8.47
C SER A 306 8.06 2.97 8.95
N GLY A 307 8.70 2.32 9.92
CA GLY A 307 10.03 2.72 10.38
C GLY A 307 10.74 1.63 11.18
N VAL A 308 12.02 1.86 11.43
CA VAL A 308 12.85 1.05 12.35
C VAL A 308 12.67 1.60 13.76
N GLY A 309 12.60 0.71 14.75
CA GLY A 309 12.39 1.08 16.16
C GLY A 309 10.91 1.21 16.52
N TYR A 310 10.63 1.98 17.57
CA TYR A 310 9.31 2.04 18.19
C TYR A 310 8.28 2.83 17.38
N PRO A 311 6.99 2.45 17.43
CA PRO A 311 5.93 3.27 16.86
C PRO A 311 5.83 4.62 17.58
N PRO A 312 5.62 5.73 16.86
CA PRO A 312 5.45 7.05 17.46
C PRO A 312 4.02 7.21 18.01
N TRP A 313 3.76 6.62 19.18
CA TRP A 313 2.44 6.58 19.82
C TRP A 313 1.81 7.97 20.00
N ASN A 314 2.61 8.95 20.43
CA ASN A 314 2.19 10.35 20.57
C ASN A 314 1.70 10.96 19.24
N ALA A 315 2.37 10.66 18.13
CA ALA A 315 2.02 11.16 16.81
C ALA A 315 0.72 10.56 16.29
N PHE A 316 0.44 9.30 16.61
CA PHE A 316 -0.84 8.67 16.28
C PHE A 316 -2.00 9.35 17.01
N VAL A 317 -1.84 9.66 18.29
CA VAL A 317 -2.83 10.42 19.05
C VAL A 317 -3.01 11.83 18.46
N ALA A 318 -1.93 12.51 18.07
CA ALA A 318 -2.05 13.87 17.53
C ALA A 318 -2.70 13.90 16.12
N GLN A 319 -2.44 12.91 15.27
CA GLN A 319 -2.75 12.97 13.83
C GLN A 319 -3.99 12.20 13.41
N LEU A 320 -4.39 11.15 14.15
CA LEU A 320 -5.48 10.27 13.70
C LEU A 320 -6.83 10.80 14.17
N PRO A 321 -7.86 10.85 13.32
CA PRO A 321 -9.18 11.32 13.76
C PRO A 321 -9.87 10.28 14.67
N PRO A 322 -10.56 10.72 15.75
CA PRO A 322 -11.37 9.84 16.59
C PRO A 322 -12.49 9.14 15.81
N VAL A 323 -12.84 7.93 16.23
CA VAL A 323 -13.90 7.10 15.64
C VAL A 323 -14.93 6.76 16.71
N LYS A 324 -15.83 7.70 16.99
CA LYS A 324 -16.91 7.50 17.98
C LYS A 324 -17.97 6.54 17.44
N GLY A 325 -18.41 5.58 18.27
CA GLY A 325 -19.59 4.75 18.02
C GLY A 325 -19.43 3.57 17.05
N MET A 326 -18.26 3.40 16.41
CA MET A 326 -18.06 2.34 15.39
C MET A 326 -17.59 0.99 15.97
N TRP A 327 -17.28 0.96 17.26
CA TRP A 327 -16.60 -0.17 17.93
C TRP A 327 -17.52 -1.08 18.74
N SER A 328 -18.72 -0.62 19.07
CA SER A 328 -19.62 -1.30 20.01
C SER A 328 -20.18 -2.63 19.49
N GLY A 329 -20.09 -2.93 18.18
CA GLY A 329 -20.64 -4.17 17.61
C GLY A 329 -19.61 -5.25 17.25
N LEU A 330 -18.33 -4.89 17.03
CA LEU A 330 -17.29 -5.86 16.68
C LEU A 330 -16.60 -6.43 17.94
N LEU A 331 -16.44 -5.59 18.97
CA LEU A 331 -15.80 -5.97 20.24
C LEU A 331 -16.76 -6.60 21.25
N ASP A 332 -18.09 -6.48 21.05
CA ASP A 332 -19.12 -7.05 21.92
C ASP A 332 -19.10 -8.59 21.93
N GLY A 333 -18.52 -9.21 20.90
CA GLY A 333 -18.28 -10.67 20.86
C GLY A 333 -16.86 -11.07 21.30
N MET A 334 -16.01 -10.13 21.71
CA MET A 334 -14.67 -10.40 22.26
C MET A 334 -14.65 -10.45 23.79
N ASP A 335 -15.77 -10.13 24.45
CA ASP A 335 -15.93 -10.14 25.90
C ASP A 335 -16.30 -11.53 26.47
N GLY A 336 -16.43 -12.54 25.61
CA GLY A 336 -16.74 -13.91 26.01
C GLY A 336 -18.23 -14.20 26.29
N ARG A 337 -19.15 -13.26 26.02
CA ARG A 337 -20.60 -13.56 26.13
C ARG A 337 -21.04 -14.49 25.01
N ILE A 338 -21.32 -15.73 25.40
CA ILE A 338 -22.01 -16.73 24.57
C ILE A 338 -23.48 -16.31 24.49
N LEU A 339 -24.03 -16.20 23.28
CA LEU A 339 -25.49 -16.27 23.07
C LEU A 339 -25.95 -17.72 23.03
#